data_AF-A0A533RSC9-F1
#
_entry.id   AF-A0A533RSC9-F1
#
_cell.length_a   1.000
_cell.length_b   1.000
_cell.length_c   1.000
_cell.angle_alpha   90.00
_cell.angle_beta   90.00
_cell.angle_gamma   90.00
#
_symmetry.space_group_name_H-M   'P 1'
#
loop_
_entity.id
_entity.type
_entity.pdbx_description
1 polymer ?
#
loop_
_entity_poly.entity_id
_entity_poly.type
_entity_poly.pdbx_seq_one_letter_code
_entity_poly.pdbx_strand_id
1 'polypeptide(L)'
;FDDTLIYYIFGDNGASAEGGINGCWNEMSYFNQLQSLETPEYLTSRIDKLGGPESYNHYAVGWAHAMDTPYQWTKQVASHWGGTRNGTIVSWPKEIKAKGEIRSQFAHVIDVAPTILEAAGLPQPLSVNGIVQDPIEGISMVYSFNDAKAAERHEIQYFEMFCNRGIYHKGWTAVTKHRTPWAPMDAKVPAFDDDVWELYSDKDWSQAKDLSKEMPQKLHELQRLWLMEAMRYKVLPLDDRMAEKLNPDTAGRPVLIKGNSQLLFGGMGRLGENCVLSIKNKSHSVTAEIVVPKGGAEGVIISQGANIGGWSLYAKNGKLKYCYNWGGLKHFIVEGTT
;
A
#
# COMPACT_ATOMS: atom_id res chain seq x y z
N PHE A 1 -17.37 21.25 -16.71
CA PHE A 1 -17.17 19.98 -17.42
C PHE A 1 -16.41 20.22 -18.71
N ASP A 2 -16.96 20.99 -19.66
CA ASP A 2 -16.32 21.19 -20.98
C ASP A 2 -14.87 21.66 -20.90
N ASP A 3 -14.58 22.61 -20.01
CA ASP A 3 -13.23 23.07 -19.70
C ASP A 3 -12.74 22.55 -18.35
N THR A 4 -12.75 21.23 -18.18
CA THR A 4 -12.26 20.57 -16.97
C THR A 4 -11.49 19.32 -17.38
N LEU A 5 -10.20 19.26 -17.03
CA LEU A 5 -9.40 18.05 -17.16
C LEU A 5 -9.73 17.09 -16.02
N ILE A 6 -10.25 15.93 -16.36
CA ILE A 6 -10.69 14.88 -15.45
C ILE A 6 -9.83 13.65 -15.68
N TYR A 7 -9.18 13.18 -14.62
CA TYR A 7 -8.57 11.86 -14.54
C TYR A 7 -9.45 10.96 -13.68
N TYR A 8 -9.83 9.82 -14.22
CA TYR A 8 -10.45 8.74 -13.45
C TYR A 8 -9.56 7.51 -13.56
N ILE A 9 -8.92 7.15 -12.45
CA ILE A 9 -8.00 6.02 -12.35
C ILE A 9 -8.70 4.93 -11.54
N PHE A 10 -8.76 3.72 -12.09
CA PHE A 10 -9.47 2.58 -11.52
C PHE A 10 -8.61 1.92 -10.43
N GLY A 11 -8.48 2.58 -9.28
CA GLY A 11 -7.62 2.16 -8.19
C GLY A 11 -6.27 2.89 -8.17
N ASP A 12 -5.58 2.85 -7.04
CA ASP A 12 -4.23 3.40 -6.84
C ASP A 12 -3.13 2.34 -7.03
N ASN A 13 -3.51 1.07 -7.08
CA ASN A 13 -2.68 -0.12 -7.32
C ASN A 13 -3.59 -1.27 -7.77
N GLY A 14 -2.98 -2.42 -8.13
CA GLY A 14 -3.71 -3.64 -8.43
C GLY A 14 -4.56 -4.17 -7.28
N ALA A 15 -5.33 -5.23 -7.53
CA ALA A 15 -6.21 -5.78 -6.50
C ALA A 15 -5.43 -6.26 -5.27
N SER A 16 -5.95 -5.99 -4.08
CA SER A 16 -5.29 -6.41 -2.84
C SER A 16 -5.40 -7.92 -2.62
N ALA A 17 -4.35 -8.56 -2.12
CA ALA A 17 -4.32 -10.00 -1.82
C ALA A 17 -4.18 -10.28 -0.30
N GLU A 18 -4.43 -9.28 0.53
CA GLU A 18 -4.13 -9.29 1.98
C GLU A 18 -5.11 -10.15 2.80
N GLY A 19 -6.21 -10.60 2.20
CA GLY A 19 -7.14 -11.57 2.79
C GLY A 19 -6.63 -13.01 2.82
N GLY A 20 -5.50 -13.32 2.20
CA GLY A 20 -4.98 -14.69 2.15
C GLY A 20 -5.83 -15.63 1.29
N ILE A 21 -5.52 -16.92 1.32
CA ILE A 21 -6.09 -17.91 0.40
C ILE A 21 -7.61 -18.04 0.53
N ASN A 22 -8.16 -17.90 1.73
CA ASN A 22 -9.58 -18.07 2.01
C ASN A 22 -10.37 -16.75 2.10
N GLY A 23 -9.67 -15.61 2.05
CA GLY A 23 -10.20 -14.35 2.58
C GLY A 23 -10.07 -14.31 4.10
N CYS A 24 -10.47 -13.18 4.69
CA CYS A 24 -10.45 -13.00 6.14
C CYS A 24 -11.67 -12.21 6.62
N TRP A 25 -12.04 -12.45 7.87
CA TRP A 25 -12.95 -11.67 8.71
C TRP A 25 -12.31 -10.39 9.23
N ASN A 26 -10.99 -10.43 9.49
CA ASN A 26 -10.22 -9.32 10.02
C ASN A 26 -8.87 -9.18 9.29
N GLU A 27 -8.72 -8.17 8.43
CA GLU A 27 -7.46 -7.88 7.71
C GLU A 27 -6.27 -7.68 8.66
N MET A 28 -6.50 -7.20 9.89
CA MET A 28 -5.43 -7.07 10.87
C MET A 28 -4.84 -8.42 11.31
N SER A 29 -5.50 -9.55 11.04
CA SER A 29 -4.91 -10.87 11.28
C SER A 29 -3.67 -11.11 10.42
N TYR A 30 -3.58 -10.55 9.21
CA TYR A 30 -2.37 -10.58 8.37
C TYR A 30 -1.20 -9.89 9.05
N PHE A 31 -1.39 -8.63 9.44
CA PHE A 31 -0.35 -7.81 10.07
C PHE A 31 0.03 -8.27 11.49
N ASN A 32 -0.74 -9.17 12.10
CA ASN A 32 -0.45 -9.74 13.41
C ASN A 32 -0.07 -11.23 13.36
N GLN A 33 0.12 -11.81 12.16
CA GLN A 33 0.45 -13.23 11.98
C GLN A 33 -0.59 -14.20 12.58
N LEU A 34 -1.87 -13.82 12.54
CA LEU A 34 -3.01 -14.58 13.05
C LEU A 34 -3.85 -15.23 11.95
N GLN A 35 -3.45 -15.12 10.68
CA GLN A 35 -4.23 -15.64 9.53
C GLN A 35 -4.51 -17.15 9.62
N SER A 36 -3.64 -17.93 10.26
CA SER A 36 -3.85 -19.36 10.46
C SER A 36 -5.06 -19.67 11.35
N LEU A 37 -5.54 -18.70 12.12
CA LEU A 37 -6.73 -18.81 12.96
C LEU A 37 -8.02 -18.51 12.17
N GLU A 38 -7.90 -17.93 10.98
CA GLU A 38 -9.01 -17.62 10.09
C GLU A 38 -9.31 -18.80 9.15
N THR A 39 -9.65 -19.94 9.74
CA THR A 39 -9.96 -21.17 8.98
C THR A 39 -11.26 -21.03 8.18
N PRO A 40 -11.49 -21.86 7.15
CA PRO A 40 -12.75 -21.90 6.43
C PRO A 40 -13.97 -22.05 7.35
N GLU A 41 -13.88 -22.87 8.40
CA GLU A 41 -14.96 -23.05 9.39
C GLU A 41 -15.19 -21.77 10.21
N TYR A 42 -14.10 -21.11 10.63
CA TYR A 42 -14.18 -19.83 11.33
C TYR A 42 -14.90 -18.77 10.50
N LEU A 43 -14.54 -18.64 9.22
CA LEU A 43 -15.15 -17.70 8.28
C LEU A 43 -16.61 -18.07 7.98
N THR A 44 -16.88 -19.35 7.71
CA THR A 44 -18.24 -19.84 7.38
C THR A 44 -19.20 -19.63 8.53
N SER A 45 -18.77 -19.83 9.78
CA SER A 45 -19.60 -19.59 10.97
C SER A 45 -20.01 -18.12 11.15
N ARG A 46 -19.44 -17.20 10.38
CA ARG A 46 -19.69 -15.75 10.41
C ARG A 46 -20.15 -15.19 9.07
N ILE A 47 -20.48 -16.04 8.11
CA ILE A 47 -20.72 -15.62 6.73
C ILE A 47 -21.81 -14.55 6.61
N ASP A 48 -22.88 -14.66 7.41
CA ASP A 48 -24.01 -13.71 7.43
C ASP A 48 -23.64 -12.31 7.95
N LYS A 49 -22.47 -12.16 8.57
CA LYS A 49 -22.00 -10.90 9.14
C LYS A 49 -20.88 -10.24 8.34
N LEU A 50 -20.33 -10.91 7.32
CA LEU A 50 -19.28 -10.35 6.47
C LEU A 50 -19.79 -9.10 5.74
N GLY A 51 -18.97 -8.04 5.71
CA GLY A 51 -19.33 -6.72 5.19
C GLY A 51 -20.16 -5.87 6.16
N GLY A 52 -20.55 -6.44 7.32
CA GLY A 52 -21.22 -5.72 8.39
C GLY A 52 -20.25 -4.95 9.29
N PRO A 53 -20.78 -4.16 10.24
CA PRO A 53 -19.96 -3.34 11.15
C PRO A 53 -19.10 -4.15 12.13
N GLU A 54 -19.34 -5.45 12.25
CA GLU A 54 -18.57 -6.36 13.11
C GLU A 54 -17.30 -6.90 12.42
N SER A 55 -17.23 -6.83 11.09
CA SER A 55 -16.12 -7.37 10.30
C SER A 55 -15.24 -6.28 9.73
N TYR A 56 -13.96 -6.61 9.54
CA TYR A 56 -13.03 -5.83 8.75
C TYR A 56 -12.42 -6.77 7.73
N ASN A 57 -13.31 -7.31 6.90
CA ASN A 57 -13.05 -8.47 6.09
C ASN A 57 -12.30 -8.10 4.81
N HIS A 58 -11.59 -9.08 4.26
CA HIS A 58 -10.92 -8.98 2.98
C HIS A 58 -11.22 -10.23 2.14
N TYR A 59 -11.40 -10.07 0.83
CA TYR A 59 -11.66 -11.18 -0.08
C TYR A 59 -10.41 -12.07 -0.28
N ALA A 60 -10.63 -13.29 -0.76
CA ALA A 60 -9.57 -14.28 -1.03
C ALA A 60 -8.65 -13.87 -2.17
N VAL A 61 -7.38 -14.31 -2.12
CA VAL A 61 -6.34 -14.10 -3.16
C VAL A 61 -6.84 -14.45 -4.57
N GLY A 62 -7.69 -15.47 -4.72
CA GLY A 62 -8.26 -15.84 -6.02
C GLY A 62 -9.10 -14.72 -6.66
N TRP A 63 -9.82 -13.93 -5.86
CA TRP A 63 -10.55 -12.76 -6.35
C TRP A 63 -9.62 -11.60 -6.71
N ALA A 64 -8.51 -11.43 -5.98
CA ALA A 64 -7.48 -10.45 -6.32
C ALA A 64 -6.96 -10.71 -7.75
N HIS A 65 -6.46 -11.93 -7.98
CA HIS A 65 -5.95 -12.35 -9.29
C HIS A 65 -7.01 -12.27 -10.41
N ALA A 66 -8.27 -12.59 -10.11
CA ALA A 66 -9.34 -12.49 -11.10
C ALA A 66 -9.58 -11.04 -11.54
N MET A 67 -9.48 -10.07 -10.62
CA MET A 67 -9.65 -8.65 -10.93
C MET A 67 -8.46 -8.07 -11.70
N ASP A 68 -7.26 -8.64 -11.52
CA ASP A 68 -6.05 -8.21 -12.23
C ASP A 68 -5.88 -8.89 -13.61
N THR A 69 -6.78 -9.80 -14.01
CA THR A 69 -6.69 -10.50 -15.28
C THR A 69 -6.67 -9.52 -16.47
N PRO A 70 -5.76 -9.69 -17.46
CA PRO A 70 -4.93 -10.87 -17.72
C PRO A 70 -3.53 -10.83 -17.08
N TYR A 71 -3.27 -9.91 -16.16
CA TYR A 71 -1.94 -9.65 -15.64
C TYR A 71 -1.52 -10.64 -14.56
N GLN A 72 -0.21 -10.78 -14.41
CA GLN A 72 0.37 -11.53 -13.30
C GLN A 72 0.39 -10.71 -12.02
N TRP A 73 0.22 -11.43 -10.90
CA TRP A 73 0.30 -10.91 -9.53
C TRP A 73 -0.75 -9.84 -9.22
N THR A 74 -0.54 -9.15 -8.11
CA THR A 74 -1.53 -8.34 -7.40
C THR A 74 -0.80 -7.16 -6.71
N LYS A 75 -1.52 -6.34 -5.94
CA LYS A 75 -0.95 -5.31 -5.04
C LYS A 75 0.29 -5.82 -4.30
N GLN A 76 1.22 -4.89 -4.03
CA GLN A 76 2.56 -5.11 -3.45
C GLN A 76 3.62 -5.63 -4.44
N VAL A 77 3.23 -6.30 -5.53
CA VAL A 77 4.18 -6.75 -6.57
C VAL A 77 4.35 -5.66 -7.62
N ALA A 78 5.11 -4.61 -7.28
CA ALA A 78 5.29 -3.43 -8.15
C ALA A 78 5.92 -3.74 -9.51
N SER A 79 6.59 -4.89 -9.63
CA SER A 79 7.31 -5.30 -10.82
C SER A 79 6.40 -5.85 -11.92
N HIS A 80 5.20 -6.34 -11.59
CA HIS A 80 4.26 -6.94 -12.54
C HIS A 80 3.01 -6.08 -12.74
N TRP A 81 2.40 -6.17 -13.92
CA TRP A 81 1.25 -5.35 -14.30
C TRP A 81 0.00 -5.58 -13.44
N GLY A 82 -0.16 -6.74 -12.81
CA GLY A 82 -1.26 -6.96 -11.88
C GLY A 82 -1.08 -6.19 -10.58
N GLY A 83 0.11 -5.67 -10.27
CA GLY A 83 0.32 -4.78 -9.13
C GLY A 83 0.22 -3.29 -9.46
N THR A 84 0.37 -2.88 -10.72
CA THR A 84 0.63 -1.48 -11.09
C THR A 84 -0.18 -0.93 -12.26
N ARG A 85 -0.72 -1.77 -13.14
CA ARG A 85 -1.48 -1.28 -14.29
C ARG A 85 -2.94 -1.08 -13.93
N ASN A 86 -3.36 0.18 -13.87
CA ASN A 86 -4.74 0.58 -13.64
C ASN A 86 -5.38 1.12 -14.92
N GLY A 87 -6.66 0.79 -15.13
CA GLY A 87 -7.47 1.46 -16.14
C GLY A 87 -7.50 2.96 -15.85
N THR A 88 -7.34 3.80 -16.86
CA THR A 88 -7.37 5.26 -16.70
C THR A 88 -8.18 5.89 -17.82
N ILE A 89 -9.10 6.78 -17.45
CA ILE A 89 -9.88 7.61 -18.36
C ILE A 89 -9.44 9.06 -18.17
N VAL A 90 -9.14 9.73 -19.28
CA VAL A 90 -8.83 11.16 -19.32
C VAL A 90 -9.91 11.85 -20.15
N SER A 91 -10.53 12.89 -19.60
CA SER A 91 -11.55 13.68 -20.29
C SER A 91 -11.26 15.17 -20.13
N TRP A 92 -11.25 15.90 -21.24
CA TRP A 92 -11.20 17.36 -21.26
C TRP A 92 -11.81 17.84 -22.57
N PRO A 93 -13.14 17.96 -22.66
CA PRO A 93 -13.85 18.13 -23.95
C PRO A 93 -13.39 19.32 -24.78
N LYS A 94 -12.94 20.41 -24.15
CA LYS A 94 -12.42 21.59 -24.84
C LYS A 94 -11.13 21.31 -25.61
N GLU A 95 -10.21 20.53 -25.04
CA GLU A 95 -8.87 20.32 -25.61
C GLU A 95 -8.69 18.93 -26.24
N ILE A 96 -9.43 17.91 -25.81
CA ILE A 96 -9.35 16.54 -26.31
C ILE A 96 -10.49 16.30 -27.32
N LYS A 97 -10.12 16.17 -28.60
CA LYS A 97 -11.05 15.93 -29.71
C LYS A 97 -11.48 14.46 -29.81
N ALA A 98 -10.61 13.56 -29.35
CA ALA A 98 -10.85 12.12 -29.36
C ALA A 98 -12.04 11.74 -28.49
N LYS A 99 -12.83 10.75 -28.95
CA LYS A 99 -14.02 10.26 -28.23
C LYS A 99 -14.01 8.74 -28.18
N GLY A 100 -13.80 8.18 -26.98
CA GLY A 100 -13.77 6.73 -26.77
C GLY A 100 -12.58 6.02 -27.41
N GLU A 101 -11.51 6.75 -27.74
CA GLU A 101 -10.29 6.19 -28.31
C GLU A 101 -9.30 5.77 -27.22
N ILE A 102 -8.43 4.82 -27.56
CA ILE A 102 -7.37 4.31 -26.67
C ILE A 102 -6.05 5.02 -26.96
N ARG A 103 -5.24 5.22 -25.92
CA ARG A 103 -3.83 5.62 -26.00
C ARG A 103 -2.98 4.49 -25.43
N SER A 104 -1.92 4.12 -26.14
CA SER A 104 -1.07 2.97 -25.82
C SER A 104 0.35 3.37 -25.43
N GLN A 105 0.69 4.66 -25.46
CA GLN A 105 1.93 5.19 -24.94
C GLN A 105 2.03 4.84 -23.45
N PHE A 106 3.20 4.41 -23.00
CA PHE A 106 3.45 4.19 -21.58
C PHE A 106 3.27 5.51 -20.81
N ALA A 107 2.58 5.40 -19.68
CA ALA A 107 2.39 6.48 -18.73
C ALA A 107 2.43 5.90 -17.32
N HIS A 108 2.88 6.71 -16.36
CA HIS A 108 2.98 6.39 -14.96
C HIS A 108 2.32 7.48 -14.10
N VAL A 109 1.99 7.18 -12.84
CA VAL A 109 1.28 8.16 -11.99
C VAL A 109 2.06 9.48 -11.81
N ILE A 110 3.39 9.42 -11.89
CA ILE A 110 4.26 10.61 -11.81
C ILE A 110 4.06 11.58 -12.98
N ASP A 111 3.44 11.13 -14.08
CA ASP A 111 3.17 11.92 -15.28
C ASP A 111 1.94 12.84 -15.11
N VAL A 112 1.10 12.60 -14.10
CA VAL A 112 -0.12 13.39 -13.86
C VAL A 112 0.20 14.83 -13.49
N ALA A 113 1.14 15.06 -12.56
CA ALA A 113 1.53 16.39 -12.13
C ALA A 113 2.08 17.27 -13.28
N PRO A 114 3.07 16.84 -14.09
CA PRO A 114 3.56 17.65 -15.21
C PRO A 114 2.49 17.84 -16.30
N THR A 115 1.57 16.89 -16.47
CA THR A 115 0.42 17.05 -17.38
C THR A 115 -0.51 18.18 -16.93
N ILE A 116 -0.83 18.25 -15.64
CA ILE A 116 -1.68 19.31 -15.08
C ILE A 116 -1.00 20.68 -15.23
N LEU A 117 0.31 20.75 -14.98
CA LEU A 117 1.09 21.99 -15.14
C LEU A 117 1.10 22.45 -16.60
N GLU A 118 1.38 21.56 -17.55
CA GLU A 118 1.35 21.90 -18.99
C GLU A 118 -0.06 22.33 -19.43
N ALA A 119 -1.10 21.60 -19.01
CA ALA A 119 -2.49 21.95 -19.30
C ALA A 119 -2.89 23.32 -18.75
N ALA A 120 -2.36 23.70 -17.59
CA ALA A 120 -2.58 25.01 -16.97
C ALA A 120 -1.68 26.13 -17.56
N GLY A 121 -0.74 25.80 -18.45
CA GLY A 121 0.25 26.76 -18.95
C GLY A 121 1.23 27.24 -17.87
N LEU A 122 1.46 26.43 -16.84
CA LEU A 122 2.32 26.75 -15.70
C LEU A 122 3.66 26.02 -15.80
N PRO A 123 4.78 26.68 -15.43
CA PRO A 123 6.06 26.01 -15.32
C PRO A 123 6.09 25.10 -14.09
N GLN A 124 7.04 24.15 -14.07
CA GLN A 124 7.38 23.42 -12.85
C GLN A 124 7.99 24.38 -11.82
N PRO A 125 7.56 24.33 -10.55
CA PRO A 125 8.09 25.22 -9.51
C PRO A 125 9.52 24.82 -9.12
N LEU A 126 10.45 25.76 -9.15
CA LEU A 126 11.81 25.56 -8.62
C LEU A 126 11.84 25.64 -7.08
N SER A 127 10.91 26.37 -6.48
CA SER A 127 10.77 26.48 -5.03
C SER A 127 9.32 26.73 -4.61
N VAL A 128 8.97 26.28 -3.40
CA VAL A 128 7.67 26.51 -2.76
C VAL A 128 7.93 26.97 -1.32
N ASN A 129 7.43 28.15 -0.94
CA ASN A 129 7.61 28.74 0.39
C ASN A 129 9.08 28.78 0.87
N GLY A 130 10.01 29.05 -0.05
CA GLY A 130 11.46 29.09 0.23
C GLY A 130 12.17 27.74 0.25
N ILE A 131 11.47 26.64 -0.01
CA ILE A 131 12.05 25.28 -0.08
C ILE A 131 12.30 24.92 -1.55
N VAL A 132 13.55 24.61 -1.90
CA VAL A 132 13.92 24.09 -3.23
C VAL A 132 13.26 22.73 -3.43
N GLN A 133 12.65 22.53 -4.60
CA GLN A 133 11.99 21.28 -4.94
C GLN A 133 12.92 20.35 -5.72
N ASP A 134 12.75 19.05 -5.54
CA ASP A 134 13.31 18.06 -6.47
C ASP A 134 12.63 18.22 -7.85
N PRO A 135 13.33 17.96 -8.96
CA PRO A 135 12.74 18.00 -10.29
C PRO A 135 11.57 17.01 -10.41
N ILE A 136 10.49 17.38 -11.10
CA ILE A 136 9.44 16.42 -11.42
C ILE A 136 10.01 15.39 -12.41
N GLU A 137 10.05 14.12 -12.01
CA GLU A 137 10.60 13.05 -12.85
C GLU A 137 9.65 12.56 -13.94
N GLY A 138 8.36 12.87 -13.83
CA GLY A 138 7.35 12.48 -14.81
C GLY A 138 7.37 13.31 -16.09
N ILE A 139 6.65 12.81 -17.09
CA ILE A 139 6.54 13.39 -18.42
C ILE A 139 5.08 13.67 -18.73
N SER A 140 4.78 14.90 -19.15
CA SER A 140 3.42 15.26 -19.51
C SER A 140 2.84 14.39 -20.63
N MET A 141 1.58 14.03 -20.50
CA MET A 141 0.81 13.21 -21.43
C MET A 141 0.11 14.02 -22.53
N VAL A 142 0.12 15.36 -22.47
CA VAL A 142 -0.64 16.26 -23.39
C VAL A 142 -0.38 15.94 -24.86
N TYR A 143 0.87 15.60 -25.21
CA TYR A 143 1.28 15.25 -26.57
C TYR A 143 0.47 14.10 -27.18
N SER A 144 -0.06 13.20 -26.35
CA SER A 144 -0.78 12.00 -26.80
C SER A 144 -2.28 12.23 -26.97
N PHE A 145 -2.84 13.29 -26.38
CA PHE A 145 -4.28 13.47 -26.25
C PHE A 145 -5.00 13.50 -27.61
N ASN A 146 -4.44 14.21 -28.59
CA ASN A 146 -5.00 14.35 -29.93
C ASN A 146 -4.18 13.64 -31.02
N ASP A 147 -3.15 12.88 -30.66
CA ASP A 147 -2.37 12.08 -31.59
C ASP A 147 -2.11 10.69 -31.01
N ALA A 148 -2.96 9.74 -31.40
CA ALA A 148 -2.87 8.35 -30.97
C ALA A 148 -1.56 7.67 -31.40
N LYS A 149 -0.89 8.18 -32.44
CA LYS A 149 0.36 7.63 -32.99
C LYS A 149 1.59 8.42 -32.57
N ALA A 150 1.45 9.42 -31.69
CA ALA A 150 2.58 10.16 -31.19
C ALA A 150 3.59 9.20 -30.55
N ALA A 151 4.88 9.46 -30.82
CA ALA A 151 5.96 8.70 -30.21
C ALA A 151 5.89 8.80 -28.68
N GLU A 152 6.09 7.68 -28.00
CA GLU A 152 6.20 7.63 -26.55
C GLU A 152 7.32 8.55 -26.07
N ARG A 153 7.03 9.35 -25.04
CA ARG A 153 8.03 10.22 -24.40
C ARG A 153 8.54 9.64 -23.08
N HIS A 154 7.71 8.87 -22.36
CA HIS A 154 8.10 8.15 -21.15
C HIS A 154 8.76 6.82 -21.51
N GLU A 155 10.06 6.88 -21.81
CA GLU A 155 10.79 5.72 -22.31
C GLU A 155 11.32 4.79 -21.22
N ILE A 156 11.42 5.23 -19.96
CA ILE A 156 12.03 4.47 -18.85
C ILE A 156 11.29 4.70 -17.53
N GLN A 157 10.97 3.62 -16.82
CA GLN A 157 10.39 3.68 -15.47
C GLN A 157 10.88 2.50 -14.64
N TYR A 158 11.53 2.77 -13.51
CA TYR A 158 11.85 1.73 -12.54
C TYR A 158 10.68 1.53 -11.54
N PHE A 159 10.64 0.34 -10.95
CA PHE A 159 9.69 -0.07 -9.93
C PHE A 159 10.46 -0.77 -8.82
N GLU A 160 10.19 -0.39 -7.58
CA GLU A 160 10.61 -1.12 -6.40
C GLU A 160 9.56 -0.96 -5.30
N MET A 161 9.09 -2.09 -4.76
CA MET A 161 8.32 -2.10 -3.52
C MET A 161 8.44 -3.47 -2.86
N PHE A 162 8.77 -3.49 -1.56
CA PHE A 162 9.03 -4.72 -0.80
C PHE A 162 10.04 -5.64 -1.48
N CYS A 163 11.06 -5.05 -2.10
CA CYS A 163 12.09 -5.72 -2.88
C CYS A 163 11.61 -6.45 -4.14
N ASN A 164 10.34 -6.31 -4.53
CA ASN A 164 9.91 -6.64 -5.89
C ASN A 164 10.45 -5.55 -6.83
N ARG A 165 11.15 -5.93 -7.89
CA ARG A 165 11.93 -5.01 -8.73
C ARG A 165 11.53 -5.12 -10.18
N GLY A 166 11.31 -4.00 -10.85
CA GLY A 166 10.92 -3.98 -12.25
C GLY A 166 11.49 -2.77 -12.98
N ILE A 167 11.73 -2.90 -14.27
CA ILE A 167 12.10 -1.79 -15.15
C ILE A 167 11.30 -1.91 -16.43
N TYR A 168 10.70 -0.79 -16.85
CA TYR A 168 10.21 -0.58 -18.20
C TYR A 168 11.26 0.21 -18.98
N HIS A 169 11.53 -0.21 -20.21
CA HIS A 169 12.36 0.54 -21.14
C HIS A 169 11.91 0.30 -22.59
N LYS A 170 11.28 1.32 -23.19
CA LYS A 170 10.83 1.34 -24.61
C LYS A 170 10.06 0.07 -25.00
N GLY A 171 9.01 -0.24 -24.26
CA GLY A 171 8.16 -1.43 -24.44
C GLY A 171 8.66 -2.67 -23.70
N TRP A 172 9.96 -2.83 -23.49
CA TRP A 172 10.51 -4.01 -22.82
C TRP A 172 10.38 -3.90 -21.31
N THR A 173 10.16 -5.03 -20.64
CA THR A 173 10.26 -5.09 -19.17
C THR A 173 11.12 -6.22 -18.68
N ALA A 174 11.96 -5.93 -17.68
CA ALA A 174 12.58 -6.96 -16.85
C ALA A 174 12.07 -6.83 -15.42
N VAL A 175 11.67 -7.94 -14.82
CA VAL A 175 10.94 -7.93 -13.55
C VAL A 175 11.39 -9.10 -12.67
N THR A 176 11.26 -8.95 -11.37
CA THR A 176 11.41 -10.05 -10.42
C THR A 176 10.49 -9.84 -9.22
N LYS A 177 9.95 -10.95 -8.71
CA LYS A 177 9.12 -10.98 -7.51
C LYS A 177 9.89 -11.67 -6.39
N HIS A 178 10.39 -10.85 -5.47
CA HIS A 178 11.11 -11.31 -4.29
C HIS A 178 10.18 -11.96 -3.25
N ARG A 179 8.96 -11.43 -3.11
CA ARG A 179 8.01 -11.85 -2.06
C ARG A 179 6.64 -12.20 -2.61
N THR A 180 6.01 -13.21 -2.03
CA THR A 180 4.60 -13.51 -2.28
C THR A 180 3.72 -12.67 -1.33
N PRO A 181 2.81 -11.81 -1.82
CA PRO A 181 2.08 -10.85 -0.98
C PRO A 181 1.34 -11.48 0.20
N TRP A 182 0.66 -12.60 -0.02
CA TRP A 182 -0.14 -13.30 1.00
C TRP A 182 0.67 -14.31 1.85
N ALA A 183 1.99 -14.37 1.68
CA ALA A 183 2.82 -15.19 2.58
C ALA A 183 2.96 -14.51 3.96
N PRO A 184 3.05 -15.29 5.06
CA PRO A 184 3.31 -14.76 6.41
C PRO A 184 4.47 -13.76 6.41
N MET A 185 4.41 -12.70 7.21
CA MET A 185 5.42 -11.62 7.17
C MET A 185 6.85 -12.07 7.53
N ASP A 186 6.98 -13.16 8.27
CA ASP A 186 8.22 -13.82 8.67
C ASP A 186 8.62 -14.97 7.72
N ALA A 187 7.89 -15.17 6.62
CA ALA A 187 8.23 -16.17 5.62
C ALA A 187 9.64 -15.93 5.06
N LYS A 188 10.42 -17.00 4.99
CA LYS A 188 11.76 -16.98 4.39
C LYS A 188 11.66 -16.58 2.92
N VAL A 189 12.38 -15.54 2.54
CA VAL A 189 12.58 -15.08 1.16
C VAL A 189 13.95 -15.56 0.64
N PRO A 190 14.11 -15.74 -0.69
CA PRO A 190 15.43 -16.05 -1.27
C PRO A 190 16.43 -14.91 -1.03
N ALA A 191 17.73 -15.17 -1.19
CA ALA A 191 18.69 -14.07 -1.26
C ALA A 191 18.44 -13.25 -2.56
N PHE A 192 18.78 -11.96 -2.58
CA PHE A 192 18.54 -11.12 -3.77
C PHE A 192 19.23 -11.61 -5.06
N ASP A 193 20.33 -12.34 -4.93
CA ASP A 193 21.06 -12.95 -6.06
C ASP A 193 20.38 -14.24 -6.57
N ASP A 194 19.52 -14.85 -5.75
CA ASP A 194 18.74 -16.04 -6.09
C ASP A 194 17.34 -15.67 -6.65
N ASP A 195 17.00 -14.37 -6.69
CA ASP A 195 15.74 -13.90 -7.27
C ASP A 195 15.66 -14.23 -8.75
N VAL A 196 14.55 -14.84 -9.16
CA VAL A 196 14.30 -15.21 -10.56
C VAL A 196 13.81 -13.97 -11.30
N TRP A 197 14.56 -13.55 -12.32
CA TRP A 197 14.18 -12.47 -13.21
C TRP A 197 13.50 -13.00 -14.48
N GLU A 198 12.46 -12.29 -14.89
CA GLU A 198 11.68 -12.54 -16.10
C GLU A 198 11.88 -11.38 -17.08
N LEU A 199 11.73 -11.65 -18.37
CA LEU A 199 11.86 -10.67 -19.46
C LEU A 199 10.64 -10.72 -20.38
N TYR A 200 10.04 -9.57 -20.68
CA TYR A 200 8.89 -9.48 -21.59
C TYR A 200 9.16 -8.47 -22.71
N SER A 201 8.67 -8.80 -23.91
CA SER A 201 8.87 -7.99 -25.12
C SER A 201 7.95 -6.78 -25.18
N ASP A 202 8.35 -5.80 -25.98
CA ASP A 202 7.57 -4.64 -26.41
C ASP A 202 6.23 -4.94 -27.10
N LYS A 203 6.02 -6.19 -27.52
CA LYS A 203 4.76 -6.67 -28.11
C LYS A 203 3.86 -7.39 -27.11
N ASP A 204 4.35 -7.66 -25.91
CA ASP A 204 3.60 -8.34 -24.85
C ASP A 204 3.13 -7.32 -23.81
N TRP A 205 1.95 -6.75 -24.06
CA TRP A 205 1.33 -5.83 -23.14
C TRP A 205 0.86 -6.49 -21.83
N SER A 206 0.88 -7.83 -21.73
CA SER A 206 0.33 -8.58 -20.59
C SER A 206 1.38 -9.14 -19.63
N GLN A 207 2.65 -9.20 -20.04
CA GLN A 207 3.71 -9.98 -19.36
C GLN A 207 3.34 -11.46 -19.27
N ALA A 208 2.91 -12.08 -20.36
CA ALA A 208 2.51 -13.48 -20.39
C ALA A 208 3.61 -14.43 -20.87
N LYS A 209 4.52 -13.99 -21.76
CA LYS A 209 5.59 -14.84 -22.31
C LYS A 209 6.96 -14.41 -21.78
N ASP A 210 7.47 -15.13 -20.78
CA ASP A 210 8.84 -14.92 -20.31
C ASP A 210 9.88 -15.34 -21.36
N LEU A 211 10.72 -14.40 -21.76
CA LEU A 211 11.82 -14.53 -22.72
C LEU A 211 13.19 -14.59 -22.05
N SER A 212 13.27 -14.64 -20.72
CA SER A 212 14.53 -14.60 -19.95
C SER A 212 15.56 -15.63 -20.44
N LYS A 213 15.11 -16.84 -20.73
CA LYS A 213 15.93 -17.94 -21.27
C LYS A 213 16.28 -17.79 -22.75
N GLU A 214 15.40 -17.17 -23.53
CA GLU A 214 15.58 -16.96 -24.97
C GLU A 214 16.50 -15.76 -25.26
N MET A 215 16.50 -14.73 -24.41
CA MET A 215 17.22 -13.47 -24.61
C MET A 215 17.98 -13.01 -23.34
N PRO A 216 18.89 -13.82 -22.78
CA PRO A 216 19.56 -13.51 -21.52
C PRO A 216 20.40 -12.22 -21.58
N GLN A 217 20.97 -11.88 -22.74
CA GLN A 217 21.72 -10.62 -22.90
C GLN A 217 20.82 -9.39 -22.76
N LYS A 218 19.58 -9.46 -23.27
CA LYS A 218 18.60 -8.37 -23.15
C LYS A 218 18.13 -8.23 -21.70
N LEU A 219 17.95 -9.35 -21.00
CA LEU A 219 17.64 -9.34 -19.58
C LEU A 219 18.77 -8.65 -18.78
N HIS A 220 20.03 -9.02 -19.02
CA HIS A 220 21.17 -8.39 -18.35
C HIS A 220 21.33 -6.89 -18.69
N GLU A 221 20.96 -6.45 -19.89
CA GLU A 221 20.88 -5.03 -20.23
C GLU A 221 19.88 -4.30 -19.32
N LEU A 222 18.67 -4.82 -19.18
CA LEU A 222 17.61 -4.20 -18.38
C LEU A 222 17.89 -4.28 -16.87
N GLN A 223 18.47 -5.38 -16.37
CA GLN A 223 18.90 -5.48 -14.97
C GLN A 223 19.92 -4.39 -14.61
N ARG A 224 20.88 -4.11 -15.50
CA ARG A 224 21.83 -3.01 -15.32
C ARG A 224 21.13 -1.66 -15.35
N LEU A 225 20.17 -1.48 -16.25
CA LEU A 225 19.37 -0.25 -16.31
C LEU A 225 18.57 -0.02 -15.04
N TRP A 226 17.94 -1.07 -14.51
CA TRP A 226 17.26 -1.02 -13.21
C TRP A 226 18.21 -0.56 -12.11
N LEU A 227 19.42 -1.12 -12.04
CA LEU A 227 20.40 -0.75 -11.01
C LEU A 227 20.84 0.72 -11.12
N MET A 228 21.00 1.24 -12.34
CA MET A 228 21.33 2.66 -12.57
C MET A 228 20.21 3.58 -12.07
N GLU A 229 18.95 3.28 -12.41
CA GLU A 229 17.80 4.07 -11.94
C GLU A 229 17.61 3.92 -10.42
N ALA A 230 17.76 2.72 -9.87
CA ALA A 230 17.69 2.46 -8.43
C ALA A 230 18.74 3.27 -7.65
N MET A 231 19.97 3.39 -8.17
CA MET A 231 21.00 4.24 -7.59
C MET A 231 20.61 5.72 -7.70
N ARG A 232 20.19 6.16 -8.90
CA ARG A 232 19.80 7.55 -9.18
C ARG A 232 18.71 8.05 -8.22
N TYR A 233 17.72 7.21 -7.95
CA TYR A 233 16.56 7.53 -7.12
C TYR A 233 16.66 6.98 -5.68
N LYS A 234 17.87 6.66 -5.22
CA LYS A 234 18.16 6.33 -3.80
C LYS A 234 17.35 5.14 -3.25
N VAL A 235 17.06 4.16 -4.10
CA VAL A 235 16.36 2.92 -3.74
C VAL A 235 17.26 1.99 -2.91
N LEU A 236 18.58 2.08 -3.10
CA LEU A 236 19.56 1.22 -2.45
C LEU A 236 20.00 1.78 -1.08
N PRO A 237 20.30 0.92 -0.09
CA PRO A 237 20.25 -0.55 -0.13
C PRO A 237 18.81 -1.10 -0.03
N LEU A 238 18.58 -2.26 -0.64
CA LEU A 238 17.32 -3.01 -0.46
C LEU A 238 17.24 -3.58 0.96
N ASP A 239 16.02 -3.64 1.51
CA ASP A 239 15.76 -4.11 2.88
C ASP A 239 14.43 -4.87 2.95
N ASP A 240 14.55 -6.19 2.97
CA ASP A 240 13.47 -7.19 2.94
C ASP A 240 12.93 -7.58 4.34
N ARG A 241 13.40 -6.93 5.41
CA ARG A 241 13.00 -7.16 6.82
C ARG A 241 11.60 -6.64 7.14
N MET A 242 10.57 -7.18 6.49
CA MET A 242 9.16 -6.76 6.58
C MET A 242 8.67 -6.61 8.03
N ALA A 243 8.75 -7.69 8.81
CA ALA A 243 8.21 -7.71 10.17
C ALA A 243 8.96 -6.75 11.11
N GLU A 244 10.28 -6.70 11.00
CA GLU A 244 11.15 -5.86 11.84
C GLU A 244 10.98 -4.37 11.52
N LYS A 245 10.68 -4.01 10.27
CA LYS A 245 10.44 -2.62 9.86
C LYS A 245 9.11 -2.06 10.37
N LEU A 246 8.13 -2.92 10.66
CA LEU A 246 6.85 -2.52 11.26
C LEU A 246 6.97 -2.17 12.75
N ASN A 247 8.00 -2.69 13.44
CA ASN A 247 8.28 -2.34 14.82
C ASN A 247 9.30 -1.18 14.88
N PRO A 248 8.91 0.01 15.38
CA PRO A 248 9.80 1.15 15.47
C PRO A 248 11.06 0.91 16.33
N ASP A 249 11.03 -0.04 17.28
CA ASP A 249 12.19 -0.36 18.12
C ASP A 249 13.28 -1.12 17.35
N THR A 250 12.91 -1.85 16.30
CA THR A 250 13.82 -2.72 15.51
C THR A 250 14.09 -2.19 14.11
N ALA A 251 13.25 -1.29 13.60
CA ALA A 251 13.33 -0.77 12.25
C ALA A 251 14.58 0.09 11.96
N GLY A 252 15.25 0.62 13.00
CA GLY A 252 16.44 1.47 12.85
C GLY A 252 16.18 2.87 12.26
N ARG A 253 14.92 3.21 11.95
CA ARG A 253 14.52 4.54 11.46
C ARG A 253 14.30 5.54 12.60
N PRO A 254 14.46 6.86 12.37
CA PRO A 254 14.10 7.87 13.34
C PRO A 254 12.62 7.77 13.75
N VAL A 255 12.36 7.97 15.04
CA VAL A 255 11.01 7.98 15.63
C VAL A 255 10.76 9.30 16.35
N LEU A 256 9.53 9.81 16.22
CA LEU A 256 9.13 11.08 16.85
C LEU A 256 9.01 10.94 18.37
N ILE A 257 8.31 9.90 18.82
CA ILE A 257 8.05 9.64 20.24
C ILE A 257 9.04 8.60 20.76
N LYS A 258 9.70 8.91 21.88
CA LYS A 258 10.68 8.07 22.57
C LYS A 258 10.41 8.05 24.07
N GLY A 259 10.90 7.02 24.76
CA GLY A 259 10.81 6.89 26.21
C GLY A 259 9.88 5.76 26.66
N ASN A 260 9.50 5.79 27.93
CA ASN A 260 8.69 4.76 28.59
C ASN A 260 7.34 5.29 29.12
N SER A 261 7.08 6.59 28.97
CA SER A 261 5.84 7.25 29.39
C SER A 261 5.51 8.41 28.46
N GLN A 262 4.22 8.64 28.26
CA GLN A 262 3.71 9.74 27.43
C GLN A 262 2.40 10.23 28.06
N LEU A 263 2.32 11.53 28.29
CA LEU A 263 1.10 12.18 28.75
C LEU A 263 0.25 12.57 27.54
N LEU A 264 -1.02 12.19 27.57
CA LEU A 264 -2.02 12.53 26.56
C LEU A 264 -3.12 13.35 27.22
N PHE A 265 -3.70 14.29 26.49
CA PHE A 265 -4.74 15.20 26.99
C PHE A 265 -6.08 14.94 26.33
N GLY A 266 -7.16 15.22 27.06
CA GLY A 266 -8.52 15.19 26.53
C GLY A 266 -8.67 16.10 25.30
N GLY A 267 -9.37 15.61 24.27
CA GLY A 267 -9.54 16.30 23.00
C GLY A 267 -8.51 15.94 21.93
N MET A 268 -7.42 15.24 22.28
CA MET A 268 -6.48 14.67 21.31
C MET A 268 -7.11 13.44 20.61
N GLY A 269 -7.82 13.66 19.51
CA GLY A 269 -8.40 12.60 18.69
C GLY A 269 -7.55 12.21 17.48
N ARG A 270 -7.77 11.01 16.95
CA ARG A 270 -7.17 10.51 15.68
C ARG A 270 -5.63 10.54 15.65
N LEU A 271 -4.99 10.28 16.78
CA LEU A 271 -3.55 10.12 16.84
C LEU A 271 -3.13 8.86 16.05
N GLY A 272 -2.22 9.02 15.10
CA GLY A 272 -1.61 7.89 14.39
C GLY A 272 -0.69 7.10 15.30
N GLU A 273 -0.46 5.82 14.99
CA GLU A 273 0.38 4.92 15.80
C GLU A 273 1.81 5.47 16.01
N ASN A 274 2.37 6.14 15.00
CA ASN A 274 3.72 6.74 15.08
C ASN A 274 3.78 8.03 15.93
N CYS A 275 2.64 8.53 16.41
CA CYS A 275 2.53 9.71 17.29
C CYS A 275 2.34 9.34 18.77
N VAL A 276 2.35 8.03 19.08
CA VAL A 276 2.28 7.52 20.45
C VAL A 276 3.41 6.54 20.73
N LEU A 277 3.64 6.23 22.01
CA LEU A 277 4.60 5.20 22.39
C LEU A 277 4.23 3.85 21.78
N SER A 278 5.23 3.18 21.21
CA SER A 278 5.09 1.80 20.74
C SER A 278 4.95 0.85 21.91
N ILE A 279 3.80 0.18 21.99
CA ILE A 279 3.49 -0.87 22.97
C ILE A 279 3.58 -2.29 22.37
N LYS A 280 4.03 -2.42 21.12
CA LYS A 280 4.13 -3.71 20.42
C LYS A 280 4.99 -4.68 21.22
N ASN A 281 4.41 -5.84 21.57
CA ASN A 281 5.05 -6.90 22.36
C ASN A 281 5.63 -6.43 23.71
N LYS A 282 4.97 -5.46 24.37
CA LYS A 282 5.38 -4.93 25.67
C LYS A 282 4.25 -4.98 26.68
N SER A 283 4.62 -5.22 27.94
CA SER A 283 3.73 -4.90 29.07
C SER A 283 3.57 -3.38 29.16
N HIS A 284 2.38 -2.91 29.50
CA HIS A 284 2.10 -1.49 29.66
C HIS A 284 1.12 -1.25 30.80
N SER A 285 1.05 -0.01 31.25
CA SER A 285 0.05 0.47 32.19
C SER A 285 -0.54 1.76 31.65
N VAL A 286 -1.82 2.00 31.96
CA VAL A 286 -2.54 3.20 31.56
C VAL A 286 -3.19 3.76 32.82
N THR A 287 -2.86 5.01 33.14
CA THR A 287 -3.49 5.76 34.23
C THR A 287 -4.23 6.93 33.62
N ALA A 288 -5.44 7.19 34.10
CA ALA A 288 -6.24 8.31 33.66
C ALA A 288 -6.76 9.08 34.87
N GLU A 289 -6.52 10.39 34.87
CA GLU A 289 -7.21 11.31 35.76
C GLU A 289 -8.51 11.73 35.06
N ILE A 290 -9.65 11.45 35.69
CA ILE A 290 -10.97 11.71 35.13
C ILE A 290 -11.84 12.47 36.11
N VAL A 291 -12.70 13.33 35.58
CA VAL A 291 -13.78 13.95 36.35
C VAL A 291 -15.04 13.12 36.12
N VAL A 292 -15.51 12.43 37.16
CA VAL A 292 -16.75 11.65 37.11
C VAL A 292 -17.94 12.55 37.48
N PRO A 293 -18.92 12.75 36.58
CA PRO A 293 -20.12 13.51 36.90
C PRO A 293 -20.95 12.84 38.02
N LYS A 294 -21.84 13.60 38.68
CA LYS A 294 -22.73 13.06 39.74
C LYS A 294 -23.59 11.87 39.28
N GLY A 295 -23.90 11.79 37.98
CA GLY A 295 -24.66 10.69 37.37
C GLY A 295 -23.82 9.44 37.05
N GLY A 296 -22.52 9.43 37.38
CA GLY A 296 -21.58 8.39 36.97
C GLY A 296 -20.91 8.70 35.62
N ALA A 297 -20.04 7.79 35.20
CA ALA A 297 -19.35 7.85 33.92
C ALA A 297 -19.65 6.60 33.08
N GLU A 298 -19.90 6.80 31.79
CA GLU A 298 -20.10 5.77 30.78
C GLU A 298 -19.33 6.17 29.52
N GLY A 299 -18.59 5.22 28.94
CA GLY A 299 -17.88 5.42 27.67
C GLY A 299 -16.37 5.27 27.74
N VAL A 300 -15.74 5.47 26.59
CA VAL A 300 -14.30 5.28 26.39
C VAL A 300 -13.53 6.50 26.90
N ILE A 301 -12.51 6.23 27.73
CA ILE A 301 -11.55 7.25 28.20
C ILE A 301 -10.40 7.35 27.20
N ILE A 302 -9.85 6.21 26.79
CA ILE A 302 -8.85 6.09 25.75
C ILE A 302 -8.97 4.73 25.06
N SER A 303 -8.67 4.69 23.77
CA SER A 303 -8.59 3.47 22.98
C SER A 303 -7.46 3.59 21.96
N GLN A 304 -6.74 2.50 21.76
CA GLN A 304 -5.84 2.32 20.62
C GLN A 304 -6.27 1.05 19.90
N GLY A 305 -6.70 1.17 18.65
CA GLY A 305 -7.31 0.08 17.90
C GLY A 305 -8.84 0.10 17.95
N ALA A 306 -9.47 -1.03 17.63
CA ALA A 306 -10.92 -1.17 17.50
C ALA A 306 -11.36 -2.62 17.79
N ASN A 307 -12.52 -3.05 17.28
CA ASN A 307 -13.02 -4.42 17.36
C ASN A 307 -12.11 -5.45 16.67
N ILE A 308 -11.15 -5.00 15.86
CA ILE A 308 -10.18 -5.81 15.09
C ILE A 308 -8.83 -6.03 15.79
N GLY A 309 -8.67 -5.50 17.00
CA GLY A 309 -7.45 -5.60 17.79
C GLY A 309 -7.13 -4.29 18.50
N GLY A 310 -6.33 -4.38 19.56
CA GLY A 310 -5.89 -3.22 20.35
C GLY A 310 -6.37 -3.27 21.79
N TRP A 311 -6.63 -2.13 22.41
CA TRP A 311 -7.05 -2.05 23.80
C TRP A 311 -7.85 -0.77 24.09
N SER A 312 -8.59 -0.77 25.21
CA SER A 312 -9.29 0.41 25.69
C SER A 312 -9.42 0.42 27.22
N LEU A 313 -9.31 1.63 27.78
CA LEU A 313 -9.73 1.95 29.15
C LEU A 313 -11.05 2.73 29.07
N TYR A 314 -12.06 2.27 29.78
CA TYR A 314 -13.43 2.79 29.66
C TYR A 314 -14.22 2.63 30.96
N ALA A 315 -15.30 3.39 31.11
CA ALA A 315 -16.27 3.25 32.18
C ALA A 315 -17.53 2.55 31.65
N LYS A 316 -18.02 1.53 32.36
CA LYS A 316 -19.27 0.84 32.03
C LYS A 316 -19.92 0.20 33.25
N ASN A 317 -21.23 0.36 33.39
CA ASN A 317 -22.05 -0.07 34.51
C ASN A 317 -21.51 0.42 35.86
N GLY A 318 -21.11 1.69 35.91
CA GLY A 318 -20.58 2.33 37.12
C GLY A 318 -19.17 1.89 37.52
N LYS A 319 -18.47 1.12 36.69
CA LYS A 319 -17.12 0.62 36.97
C LYS A 319 -16.13 0.96 35.86
N LEU A 320 -14.88 1.20 36.25
CA LEU A 320 -13.77 1.29 35.29
C LEU A 320 -13.37 -0.10 34.82
N LYS A 321 -13.09 -0.22 33.52
CA LYS A 321 -12.72 -1.46 32.86
C LYS A 321 -11.57 -1.24 31.89
N TYR A 322 -10.70 -2.22 31.82
CA TYR A 322 -9.69 -2.33 30.78
C TYR A 322 -9.99 -3.54 29.92
N CYS A 323 -9.91 -3.40 28.59
CA CYS A 323 -10.03 -4.49 27.65
C CYS A 323 -8.80 -4.55 26.76
N TYR A 324 -8.15 -5.70 26.69
CA TYR A 324 -7.23 -6.04 25.62
C TYR A 324 -7.95 -6.92 24.59
N ASN A 325 -8.00 -6.45 23.35
CA ASN A 325 -8.55 -7.16 22.20
C ASN A 325 -7.41 -7.80 21.39
N TRP A 326 -7.28 -9.11 21.50
CA TRP A 326 -6.30 -9.88 20.74
C TRP A 326 -6.85 -10.22 19.35
N GLY A 327 -6.59 -9.33 18.38
CA GLY A 327 -6.89 -9.54 16.96
C GLY A 327 -8.37 -9.75 16.63
N GLY A 328 -9.30 -9.28 17.47
CA GLY A 328 -10.73 -9.54 17.32
C GLY A 328 -11.16 -10.97 17.68
N LEU A 329 -10.23 -11.83 18.10
CA LEU A 329 -10.48 -13.25 18.41
C LEU A 329 -10.85 -13.45 19.87
N LYS A 330 -10.16 -12.75 20.78
CA LYS A 330 -10.38 -12.88 22.22
C LYS A 330 -10.23 -11.54 22.94
N HIS A 331 -11.16 -11.28 23.86
CA HIS A 331 -11.13 -10.13 24.73
C HIS A 331 -10.69 -10.55 26.14
N PHE A 332 -9.73 -9.82 26.71
CA PHE A 332 -9.28 -9.97 28.08
C PHE A 332 -9.71 -8.72 28.85
N ILE A 333 -10.67 -8.88 29.76
CA ILE A 333 -11.29 -7.76 30.47
C ILE A 333 -10.91 -7.83 31.94
N VAL A 334 -10.46 -6.69 32.46
CA VAL A 334 -10.25 -6.45 33.89
C VAL A 334 -11.24 -5.37 34.33
N GLU A 335 -11.88 -5.57 35.47
CA GLU A 335 -12.88 -4.66 36.03
C GLU A 335 -12.41 -4.15 37.40
N GLY A 336 -12.61 -2.86 37.64
CA GLY A 336 -12.36 -2.22 38.93
C GLY A 336 -13.23 -2.81 40.03
N THR A 337 -12.65 -2.96 41.22
CA THR A 337 -13.32 -3.55 42.38
C THR A 337 -14.30 -2.60 43.07
N THR A 338 -14.26 -1.31 42.77
CA THR A 338 -15.09 -0.25 43.38
C THR A 338 -15.65 0.68 42.31
#